data_AF-A0A2N1PYE2-F1
#
_entry.id   AF-A0A2N1PYE2-F1
#
_cell.length_a   1.000
_cell.length_b   1.000
_cell.length_c   1.000
_cell.angle_alpha   90.00
_cell.angle_beta   90.00
_cell.angle_gamma   90.00
#
_symmetry.space_group_name_H-M   'P 1'
#
loop_
_entity.id
_entity.type
_entity.pdbx_description
1 polymer ?
#
loop_
_entity_poly.entity_id
_entity_poly.type
_entity_poly.pdbx_seq_one_letter_code
_entity_poly.pdbx_strand_id
1 'polypeptide(L)'
;MIFPYGKARCYSGYREGQNPMDRLYPSDEEIIEDLKILEKDFDYIRMYDASAYTLRTLELIRAHQINLKVMLTMNLLGEMSNPDCSWGGKFTTSEIAKNIENNQDELEKVILYAHQFKDEVISVSAGNESVPEWNENLVSPGRVLYFVKELKKRSYKPVTYCDNVHYWKDHLKEVAEAVDFISIHLYPVWEGKGVPEAIDGVISGYHYIKSLYPNKEVIITETGWPTKSNHFQIQSHIANEHNQKIFNSVIDTWSEKEKVTCFFFEAFDETWKGSEDPFEPEKHWGYYDERRKPKAIKQTLVHV
;
A
#
# COMPACT_ATOMS: atom_id res chain seq x y z
N MET A 1 2.88 15.93 -14.48
CA MET A 1 2.50 14.86 -13.54
C MET A 1 2.14 13.66 -14.38
N ILE A 2 2.90 12.57 -14.23
CA ILE A 2 2.64 11.28 -14.84
C ILE A 2 1.48 10.60 -14.09
N PHE A 3 1.47 10.71 -12.76
CA PHE A 3 0.38 10.27 -11.90
C PHE A 3 -0.47 11.49 -11.50
N PRO A 4 -1.73 11.60 -11.95
CA PRO A 4 -2.58 12.74 -11.57
C PRO A 4 -2.85 12.79 -10.07
N TYR A 5 -2.91 14.01 -9.51
CA TYR A 5 -3.35 14.19 -8.13
C TYR A 5 -4.80 13.70 -7.96
N GLY A 6 -5.04 12.95 -6.89
CA GLY A 6 -6.37 12.53 -6.44
C GLY A 6 -6.34 12.01 -5.00
N LYS A 7 -7.51 11.98 -4.36
CA LYS A 7 -7.65 11.44 -3.00
C LYS A 7 -7.55 9.92 -3.05
N ALA A 8 -6.69 9.34 -2.22
CA ALA A 8 -6.33 7.94 -2.37
C ALA A 8 -6.28 7.17 -1.05
N ARG A 9 -6.60 5.88 -1.10
CA ARG A 9 -6.53 4.96 0.05
C ARG A 9 -5.96 3.59 -0.33
N CYS A 10 -5.22 3.01 0.60
CA CYS A 10 -4.92 1.57 0.53
C CYS A 10 -6.19 0.77 0.83
N TYR A 11 -6.44 -0.28 0.04
CA TYR A 11 -7.66 -1.07 0.15
C TYR A 11 -7.40 -2.56 0.06
N SER A 12 -7.79 -3.24 1.13
CA SER A 12 -8.21 -4.63 1.16
C SER A 12 -9.50 -4.70 1.98
N GLY A 13 -10.49 -5.43 1.49
CA GLY A 13 -11.85 -5.45 2.03
C GLY A 13 -12.13 -6.67 2.93
N TYR A 14 -11.10 -7.35 3.45
CA TYR A 14 -11.30 -8.56 4.24
C TYR A 14 -12.12 -8.26 5.51
N ARG A 15 -13.12 -9.10 5.77
CA ARG A 15 -13.95 -9.06 6.98
C ARG A 15 -13.51 -10.11 7.99
N GLU A 16 -14.17 -10.14 9.15
CA GLU A 16 -13.91 -11.16 10.17
C GLU A 16 -14.04 -12.58 9.58
N GLY A 17 -13.03 -13.41 9.80
CA GLY A 17 -12.95 -14.78 9.25
C GLY A 17 -12.46 -14.88 7.79
N GLN A 18 -12.20 -13.75 7.13
CA GLN A 18 -11.65 -13.68 5.77
C GLN A 18 -10.17 -13.29 5.83
N ASN A 19 -9.36 -13.83 4.92
CA ASN A 19 -7.95 -13.47 4.79
C ASN A 19 -7.36 -13.94 3.44
N PRO A 20 -6.29 -13.30 2.95
CA PRO A 20 -5.65 -13.69 1.69
C PRO A 20 -4.93 -15.04 1.74
N MET A 21 -4.41 -15.45 2.90
CA MET A 21 -3.59 -16.66 3.05
C MET A 21 -4.40 -17.94 2.83
N ASP A 22 -5.60 -17.99 3.40
CA ASP A 22 -6.57 -19.08 3.25
C ASP A 22 -7.44 -18.92 2.00
N ARG A 23 -7.25 -17.83 1.25
CA ARG A 23 -8.04 -17.47 0.06
C ARG A 23 -9.53 -17.35 0.36
N LEU A 24 -9.85 -16.92 1.56
CA LEU A 24 -11.22 -16.59 1.99
C LEU A 24 -11.46 -15.12 1.67
N TYR A 25 -12.01 -14.86 0.49
CA TYR A 25 -12.21 -13.51 -0.04
C TYR A 25 -13.59 -12.94 0.31
N PRO A 26 -13.73 -11.61 0.36
CA PRO A 26 -15.03 -10.94 0.42
C PRO A 26 -15.96 -11.36 -0.72
N SER A 27 -17.27 -11.39 -0.44
CA SER A 27 -18.30 -11.63 -1.47
C SER A 27 -18.46 -10.43 -2.40
N ASP A 28 -19.17 -10.63 -3.51
CA ASP A 28 -19.48 -9.52 -4.43
C ASP A 28 -20.25 -8.40 -3.74
N GLU A 29 -21.22 -8.74 -2.89
CA GLU A 29 -22.00 -7.77 -2.12
C GLU A 29 -21.12 -6.96 -1.17
N GLU A 30 -20.17 -7.62 -0.50
CA GLU A 30 -19.23 -6.98 0.42
C GLU A 30 -18.26 -6.04 -0.33
N ILE A 31 -17.76 -6.48 -1.49
CA ILE A 31 -16.91 -5.65 -2.36
C ILE A 31 -17.68 -4.43 -2.85
N ILE A 32 -18.90 -4.61 -3.36
CA ILE A 32 -19.72 -3.50 -3.86
C ILE A 32 -20.05 -2.52 -2.74
N GLU A 33 -20.36 -3.00 -1.53
CA GLU A 33 -20.60 -2.17 -0.36
C GLU A 33 -19.38 -1.27 -0.07
N ASP A 34 -18.20 -1.88 0.05
CA ASP A 34 -16.96 -1.19 0.37
C ASP A 34 -16.62 -0.15 -0.72
N LEU A 35 -16.68 -0.53 -2.00
CA LEU A 35 -16.37 0.36 -3.10
C LEU A 35 -17.34 1.56 -3.19
N LYS A 36 -18.64 1.36 -2.94
CA LYS A 36 -19.63 2.44 -2.88
C LYS A 36 -19.46 3.36 -1.68
N ILE A 37 -18.87 2.85 -0.60
CA ILE A 37 -18.47 3.68 0.54
C ILE A 37 -17.28 4.56 0.14
N LEU A 38 -16.28 3.99 -0.53
CA LEU A 38 -15.02 4.66 -0.87
C LEU A 38 -15.15 5.68 -2.00
N GLU A 39 -15.92 5.41 -3.05
CA GLU A 39 -16.05 6.32 -4.22
C GLU A 39 -16.65 7.69 -3.88
N LYS A 40 -17.23 7.84 -2.68
CA LYS A 40 -17.78 9.11 -2.18
C LYS A 40 -16.69 10.10 -1.75
N ASP A 41 -15.56 9.58 -1.29
CA ASP A 41 -14.50 10.38 -0.66
C ASP A 41 -13.16 10.31 -1.40
N PHE A 42 -12.96 9.27 -2.22
CA PHE A 42 -11.68 8.95 -2.85
C PHE A 42 -11.82 8.75 -4.35
N ASP A 43 -10.75 9.08 -5.07
CA ASP A 43 -10.61 8.86 -6.51
C ASP A 43 -9.90 7.52 -6.79
N TYR A 44 -8.93 7.16 -5.93
CA TYR A 44 -8.03 6.03 -6.15
C TYR A 44 -7.99 5.06 -4.97
N ILE A 45 -7.89 3.78 -5.29
CA ILE A 45 -7.55 2.71 -4.35
C ILE A 45 -6.27 1.99 -4.79
N ARG A 46 -5.49 1.50 -3.83
CA ARG A 46 -4.34 0.63 -4.09
C ARG A 46 -4.63 -0.76 -3.57
N MET A 47 -4.44 -1.76 -4.42
CA MET A 47 -4.54 -3.19 -4.08
C MET A 47 -3.15 -3.85 -4.18
N TYR A 48 -2.96 -4.94 -3.44
CA TYR A 48 -1.64 -5.48 -3.11
C TYR A 48 -1.25 -6.76 -3.88
N ASP A 49 -2.12 -7.28 -4.73
CA ASP A 49 -1.89 -8.51 -5.48
C ASP A 49 -2.66 -8.53 -6.82
N ALA A 50 -2.48 -9.60 -7.60
CA ALA A 50 -3.27 -9.97 -8.77
C ALA A 50 -4.07 -11.26 -8.53
N SER A 51 -4.61 -11.43 -7.32
CA SER A 51 -5.44 -12.57 -6.94
C SER A 51 -6.82 -12.55 -7.61
N ALA A 52 -7.59 -13.63 -7.41
CA ALA A 52 -8.98 -13.69 -7.84
C ALA A 52 -9.85 -12.59 -7.20
N TYR A 53 -9.51 -12.15 -5.98
CA TYR A 53 -10.18 -11.05 -5.31
C TYR A 53 -9.94 -9.70 -6.01
N THR A 54 -8.69 -9.42 -6.41
CA THR A 54 -8.36 -8.21 -7.17
C THR A 54 -9.03 -8.22 -8.54
N LEU A 55 -9.01 -9.35 -9.25
CA LEU A 55 -9.74 -9.50 -10.51
C LEU A 55 -11.23 -9.21 -10.32
N ARG A 56 -11.85 -9.82 -9.28
CA ARG A 56 -13.27 -9.62 -9.02
C ARG A 56 -13.61 -8.17 -8.67
N THR A 57 -12.74 -7.50 -7.93
CA THR A 57 -12.89 -6.08 -7.60
C THR A 57 -12.89 -5.22 -8.87
N LEU A 58 -11.96 -5.44 -9.81
CA LEU A 58 -11.92 -4.72 -11.09
C LEU A 58 -13.18 -4.97 -11.94
N GLU A 59 -13.66 -6.22 -12.00
CA GLU A 59 -14.90 -6.58 -12.69
C GLU A 59 -16.11 -5.84 -12.12
N LEU A 60 -16.21 -5.76 -10.79
CA LEU A 60 -17.31 -5.10 -10.09
C LEU A 60 -17.24 -3.58 -10.24
N ILE A 61 -16.04 -2.97 -10.20
CA ILE A 61 -15.87 -1.54 -10.49
C ILE A 61 -16.46 -1.21 -11.87
N ARG A 62 -16.10 -2.00 -12.88
CA ARG A 62 -16.61 -1.84 -14.24
C ARG A 62 -18.12 -2.07 -14.33
N ALA A 63 -18.60 -3.20 -13.82
CA ALA A 63 -20.00 -3.62 -13.94
C ALA A 63 -20.96 -2.64 -13.27
N HIS A 64 -20.54 -2.03 -12.16
CA HIS A 64 -21.34 -1.07 -11.39
C HIS A 64 -20.99 0.40 -11.68
N GLN A 65 -20.10 0.66 -12.63
CA GLN A 65 -19.67 2.02 -13.02
C GLN A 65 -19.16 2.85 -11.83
N ILE A 66 -18.47 2.18 -10.90
CA ILE A 66 -17.94 2.81 -9.68
C ILE A 66 -16.82 3.77 -10.07
N ASN A 67 -16.86 4.98 -9.52
CA ASN A 67 -15.90 6.03 -9.85
C ASN A 67 -14.61 5.94 -9.04
N LEU A 68 -13.95 4.78 -9.10
CA LEU A 68 -12.63 4.53 -8.50
C LEU A 68 -11.66 4.04 -9.56
N LYS A 69 -10.40 4.47 -9.46
CA LYS A 69 -9.29 3.86 -10.20
C LYS A 69 -8.38 3.06 -9.27
N VAL A 70 -7.78 2.02 -9.82
CA VAL A 70 -6.98 1.06 -9.07
C VAL A 70 -5.51 1.16 -9.46
N MET A 71 -4.65 1.35 -8.46
CA MET A 71 -3.23 1.03 -8.56
C MET A 71 -3.04 -0.45 -8.25
N LEU A 72 -2.64 -1.23 -9.27
CA LEU A 72 -2.41 -2.68 -9.13
C LEU A 72 -0.97 -2.95 -8.71
N THR A 73 -0.77 -3.87 -7.77
CA THR A 73 0.56 -4.23 -7.28
C THR A 73 0.80 -5.72 -7.48
N MET A 74 2.02 -6.08 -7.87
CA MET A 74 2.45 -7.48 -7.83
C MET A 74 2.67 -7.91 -6.36
N ASN A 75 2.09 -9.02 -5.95
CA ASN A 75 2.47 -9.65 -4.68
C ASN A 75 3.71 -10.53 -4.89
N LEU A 76 4.88 -10.08 -4.45
CA LEU A 76 6.13 -10.79 -4.61
C LEU A 76 6.40 -11.72 -3.42
N LEU A 77 6.70 -12.97 -3.71
CA LEU A 77 7.24 -13.95 -2.76
C LEU A 77 8.77 -13.91 -2.76
N GLY A 78 9.37 -14.35 -1.65
CA GLY A 78 10.82 -14.30 -1.47
C GLY A 78 11.59 -15.13 -2.50
N GLU A 79 12.39 -14.48 -3.33
CA GLU A 79 13.37 -15.12 -4.23
C GLU A 79 14.75 -15.25 -3.56
N MET A 80 14.87 -14.81 -2.31
CA MET A 80 16.06 -14.92 -1.47
C MET A 80 15.65 -15.37 -0.07
N SER A 81 16.47 -16.22 0.56
CA SER A 81 16.27 -16.57 1.96
C SER A 81 16.77 -15.44 2.86
N ASN A 82 15.97 -15.10 3.87
CA ASN A 82 16.24 -14.12 4.91
C ASN A 82 16.18 -14.77 6.32
N PRO A 83 17.21 -15.50 6.74
CA PRO A 83 17.19 -16.23 8.02
C PRO A 83 17.20 -15.31 9.25
N ASP A 84 17.51 -14.01 9.08
CA ASP A 84 17.59 -13.02 10.15
C ASP A 84 16.25 -12.31 10.40
N CYS A 85 15.26 -12.51 9.52
CA CYS A 85 13.90 -12.01 9.74
C CYS A 85 13.22 -12.79 10.87
N SER A 86 12.78 -12.08 11.91
CA SER A 86 12.30 -12.69 13.16
C SER A 86 10.94 -13.40 13.02
N TRP A 87 10.23 -13.21 11.91
CA TRP A 87 8.90 -13.78 11.67
C TRP A 87 8.82 -14.69 10.44
N GLY A 88 9.91 -14.92 9.70
CA GLY A 88 9.88 -15.80 8.54
C GLY A 88 11.11 -15.73 7.65
N GLY A 89 10.94 -16.09 6.37
CA GLY A 89 11.95 -15.85 5.32
C GLY A 89 13.01 -16.94 5.11
N LYS A 90 12.94 -18.06 5.83
CA LYS A 90 13.83 -19.20 5.56
C LYS A 90 13.27 -20.07 4.43
N PHE A 91 13.92 -20.04 3.27
CA PHE A 91 13.51 -20.82 2.09
C PHE A 91 14.60 -21.79 1.64
N THR A 92 14.18 -23.00 1.26
CA THR A 92 15.00 -23.95 0.52
C THR A 92 15.17 -23.52 -0.94
N THR A 93 16.16 -24.08 -1.64
CA THR A 93 16.35 -23.84 -3.09
C THR A 93 15.09 -24.18 -3.90
N SER A 94 14.34 -25.22 -3.51
CA SER A 94 13.11 -25.62 -4.21
C SER A 94 11.97 -24.63 -3.99
N GLU A 95 11.85 -24.05 -2.79
CA GLU A 95 10.86 -23.02 -2.50
C GLU A 95 11.19 -21.72 -3.23
N ILE A 96 12.47 -21.32 -3.26
CA ILE A 96 12.94 -20.17 -4.04
C ILE A 96 12.60 -20.35 -5.53
N ALA A 97 12.87 -21.53 -6.11
CA ALA A 97 12.53 -21.80 -7.50
C ALA A 97 11.03 -21.65 -7.78
N LYS A 98 10.18 -22.16 -6.88
CA LYS A 98 8.73 -22.00 -6.96
C LYS A 98 8.28 -20.54 -6.80
N ASN A 99 8.93 -19.79 -5.93
CA ASN A 99 8.64 -18.37 -5.74
C ASN A 99 8.99 -17.55 -6.99
N ILE A 100 10.10 -17.86 -7.68
CA ILE A 100 10.46 -17.25 -8.97
C ILE A 100 9.36 -17.49 -10.02
N GLU A 101 8.85 -18.72 -10.12
CA GLU A 101 7.74 -19.07 -11.01
C GLU A 101 6.45 -18.30 -10.64
N ASN A 102 6.09 -18.29 -9.36
CA ASN A 102 4.92 -17.56 -8.86
C ASN A 102 5.01 -16.05 -9.15
N ASN A 103 6.17 -15.42 -8.93
CA ASN A 103 6.37 -14.01 -9.20
C ASN A 103 6.30 -13.69 -10.70
N GLN A 104 6.76 -14.62 -11.55
CA GLN A 104 6.60 -14.50 -12.99
C GLN A 104 5.12 -14.62 -13.39
N ASP A 105 4.36 -15.53 -12.81
CA ASP A 105 2.91 -15.63 -13.03
C ASP A 105 2.18 -14.36 -12.56
N GLU A 106 2.61 -13.78 -11.45
CA GLU A 106 2.05 -12.52 -10.94
C GLU A 106 2.29 -11.36 -11.90
N LEU A 107 3.49 -11.27 -12.50
CA LEU A 107 3.80 -10.29 -13.54
C LEU A 107 2.83 -10.43 -14.73
N GLU A 108 2.63 -11.66 -15.21
CA GLU A 108 1.75 -11.94 -16.34
C GLU A 108 0.29 -11.56 -16.04
N LYS A 109 -0.20 -11.83 -14.83
CA LYS A 109 -1.55 -11.42 -14.41
C LYS A 109 -1.71 -9.91 -14.32
N VAL A 110 -0.74 -9.20 -13.72
CA VAL A 110 -0.81 -7.73 -13.64
C VAL A 110 -0.83 -7.12 -15.04
N ILE A 111 -0.02 -7.63 -15.97
CA ILE A 111 -0.05 -7.20 -17.37
C ILE A 111 -1.43 -7.47 -18.00
N LEU A 112 -1.96 -8.69 -17.84
CA LEU A 112 -3.28 -9.07 -18.35
C LEU A 112 -4.37 -8.12 -17.83
N TYR A 113 -4.40 -7.88 -16.52
CA TYR A 113 -5.41 -7.03 -15.88
C TYR A 113 -5.25 -5.57 -16.28
N ALA A 114 -4.02 -5.06 -16.44
CA ALA A 114 -3.77 -3.71 -16.94
C ALA A 114 -4.35 -3.48 -18.35
N HIS A 115 -4.30 -4.47 -19.24
CA HIS A 115 -4.94 -4.40 -20.56
C HIS A 115 -6.45 -4.54 -20.49
N GLN A 116 -6.93 -5.56 -19.79
CA GLN A 116 -8.35 -5.88 -19.70
C GLN A 116 -9.13 -4.76 -19.00
N PHE A 117 -8.51 -4.12 -18.01
CA PHE A 117 -9.07 -3.06 -17.17
C PHE A 117 -8.38 -1.71 -17.40
N LYS A 118 -8.09 -1.39 -18.66
CA LYS A 118 -7.36 -0.17 -19.03
C LYS A 118 -8.02 1.13 -18.56
N ASP A 119 -9.33 1.15 -18.33
CA ASP A 119 -10.00 2.38 -17.91
C ASP A 119 -10.06 2.45 -16.37
N GLU A 120 -10.06 1.33 -15.67
CA GLU A 120 -10.11 1.22 -14.22
C GLU A 120 -8.72 1.25 -13.58
N VAL A 121 -7.70 0.72 -14.24
CA VAL A 121 -6.31 0.68 -13.73
C VAL A 121 -5.59 1.99 -14.04
N ILE A 122 -5.15 2.72 -13.01
CA ILE A 122 -4.42 3.99 -13.17
C ILE A 122 -2.91 3.80 -13.30
N SER A 123 -2.35 2.81 -12.59
CA SER A 123 -0.92 2.50 -12.58
C SER A 123 -0.67 1.06 -12.13
N VAL A 124 0.56 0.58 -12.30
CA VAL A 124 1.01 -0.72 -11.83
C VAL A 124 2.30 -0.60 -10.99
N SER A 125 2.46 -1.44 -9.97
CA SER A 125 3.65 -1.52 -9.13
C SER A 125 4.33 -2.88 -9.22
N ALA A 126 5.65 -2.87 -9.37
CA ALA A 126 6.53 -4.03 -9.42
C ALA A 126 6.83 -4.63 -8.03
N GLY A 127 5.87 -4.62 -7.11
CA GLY A 127 6.02 -5.16 -5.76
C GLY A 127 5.66 -4.18 -4.65
N ASN A 128 5.80 -4.69 -3.42
CA ASN A 128 5.55 -3.99 -2.17
C ASN A 128 6.60 -4.38 -1.13
N GLU A 129 7.45 -3.44 -0.70
CA GLU A 129 8.47 -3.61 0.36
C GLU A 129 9.21 -4.95 0.32
N SER A 130 9.62 -5.41 -0.86
CA SER A 130 10.27 -6.72 -1.01
C SER A 130 11.79 -6.66 -0.92
N VAL A 131 12.38 -5.46 -0.88
CA VAL A 131 13.82 -5.23 -0.69
C VAL A 131 14.24 -5.08 0.78
N PRO A 132 13.43 -4.47 1.68
CA PRO A 132 13.82 -4.28 3.06
C PRO A 132 14.17 -5.54 3.82
N GLU A 133 15.27 -5.51 4.59
CA GLU A 133 15.76 -6.66 5.35
C GLU A 133 14.79 -7.18 6.41
N TRP A 134 13.78 -6.40 6.80
CA TRP A 134 12.72 -6.87 7.68
C TRP A 134 11.67 -7.71 6.95
N ASN A 135 11.57 -7.68 5.63
CA ASN A 135 10.58 -8.50 4.93
C ASN A 135 11.05 -9.96 4.82
N GLU A 136 10.16 -10.91 5.12
CA GLU A 136 10.40 -12.34 4.92
C GLU A 136 10.49 -12.71 3.42
N ASN A 137 9.78 -11.98 2.56
CA ASN A 137 9.70 -12.22 1.12
C ASN A 137 10.74 -11.39 0.36
N LEU A 138 12.02 -11.58 0.70
CA LEU A 138 13.11 -10.82 0.07
C LEU A 138 13.24 -11.09 -1.43
N VAL A 139 13.32 -9.99 -2.18
CA VAL A 139 13.59 -9.95 -3.62
C VAL A 139 14.69 -8.91 -3.85
N SER A 140 15.74 -9.29 -4.59
CA SER A 140 16.85 -8.36 -4.85
C SER A 140 16.40 -7.11 -5.63
N PRO A 141 17.04 -5.94 -5.44
CA PRO A 141 16.78 -4.75 -6.25
C PRO A 141 16.90 -4.99 -7.76
N GLY A 142 17.83 -5.84 -8.19
CA GLY A 142 18.00 -6.18 -9.62
C GLY A 142 16.82 -6.98 -10.18
N ARG A 143 16.17 -7.80 -9.36
CA ARG A 143 14.96 -8.53 -9.75
C ARG A 143 13.73 -7.62 -9.78
N VAL A 144 13.61 -6.71 -8.82
CA VAL A 144 12.60 -5.63 -8.88
C VAL A 144 12.77 -4.80 -10.15
N LEU A 145 14.01 -4.41 -10.49
CA LEU A 145 14.32 -3.68 -11.72
C LEU A 145 13.89 -4.45 -12.98
N TYR A 146 14.05 -5.77 -13.01
CA TYR A 146 13.53 -6.61 -14.08
C TYR A 146 12.00 -6.49 -14.20
N PHE A 147 11.27 -6.62 -13.09
CA PHE A 147 9.81 -6.51 -13.11
C PHE A 147 9.34 -5.11 -13.56
N VAL A 148 10.00 -4.05 -13.10
CA VAL A 148 9.75 -2.68 -13.57
C VAL A 148 9.91 -2.58 -15.09
N LYS A 149 11.02 -3.10 -15.64
CA LYS A 149 11.28 -3.05 -17.09
C LYS A 149 10.26 -3.85 -17.90
N GLU A 150 9.86 -5.04 -17.43
CA GLU A 150 8.85 -5.86 -18.10
C GLU A 150 7.46 -5.22 -18.04
N LEU A 151 7.05 -4.69 -16.90
CA LEU A 151 5.81 -3.93 -16.77
C LEU A 151 5.81 -2.73 -17.73
N LYS A 152 6.89 -1.95 -17.79
CA LYS A 152 6.97 -0.78 -18.67
C LYS A 152 6.84 -1.15 -20.14
N LYS A 153 7.43 -2.27 -20.54
CA LYS A 153 7.38 -2.76 -21.91
C LYS A 153 5.99 -3.24 -22.30
N ARG A 154 5.20 -3.76 -21.35
CA ARG A 154 4.04 -4.62 -21.66
C ARG A 154 2.72 -4.18 -21.08
N SER A 155 2.66 -3.36 -20.03
CA SER A 155 1.39 -2.98 -19.37
C SER A 155 0.70 -1.78 -19.99
N TYR A 156 1.46 -0.90 -20.68
CA TYR A 156 1.02 0.43 -21.15
C TYR A 156 0.43 1.33 -20.04
N LYS A 157 0.84 1.08 -18.79
CA LYS A 157 0.49 1.89 -17.62
C LYS A 157 1.73 2.55 -17.04
N PRO A 158 1.58 3.70 -16.35
CA PRO A 158 2.63 4.21 -15.48
C PRO A 158 3.08 3.13 -14.49
N VAL A 159 4.38 2.89 -14.42
CA VAL A 159 5.00 1.84 -13.61
C VAL A 159 5.79 2.45 -12.46
N THR A 160 5.64 1.86 -11.28
CA THR A 160 6.43 2.17 -10.09
C THR A 160 6.90 0.90 -9.37
N TYR A 161 7.57 1.09 -8.25
CA TYR A 161 7.80 0.10 -7.21
C TYR A 161 7.49 0.75 -5.86
N CYS A 162 6.72 0.10 -5.00
CA CYS A 162 6.28 0.66 -3.72
C CYS A 162 7.18 0.17 -2.59
N ASP A 163 7.96 1.08 -1.99
CA ASP A 163 8.90 0.71 -0.94
C ASP A 163 9.13 1.83 0.07
N ASN A 164 9.66 1.47 1.22
CA ASN A 164 10.05 2.35 2.30
C ASN A 164 11.07 3.40 1.84
N VAL A 165 10.87 4.65 2.30
CA VAL A 165 11.67 5.83 1.95
C VAL A 165 13.18 5.58 2.06
N HIS A 166 13.63 4.77 3.04
CA HIS A 166 15.04 4.58 3.35
C HIS A 166 15.83 3.88 2.22
N TYR A 167 15.18 3.03 1.42
CA TYR A 167 15.85 2.25 0.37
C TYR A 167 16.08 3.03 -0.92
N TRP A 168 15.27 4.07 -1.15
CA TRP A 168 15.37 4.92 -2.34
C TRP A 168 16.68 5.67 -2.44
N LYS A 169 17.36 5.91 -1.31
CA LYS A 169 18.64 6.61 -1.31
C LYS A 169 19.76 5.77 -1.91
N ASP A 170 19.84 4.49 -1.56
CA ASP A 170 21.04 3.67 -1.79
C ASP A 170 20.77 2.34 -2.52
N HIS A 171 19.75 1.58 -2.13
CA HIS A 171 19.47 0.25 -2.66
C HIS A 171 18.68 0.27 -3.98
N LEU A 172 17.86 1.30 -4.19
CA LEU A 172 16.91 1.38 -5.31
C LEU A 172 17.29 2.42 -6.37
N LYS A 173 18.55 2.86 -6.47
CA LYS A 173 18.97 3.90 -7.44
C LYS A 173 18.60 3.55 -8.88
N GLU A 174 18.94 2.34 -9.33
CA GLU A 174 18.61 1.89 -10.70
C GLU A 174 17.10 1.71 -10.90
N VAL A 175 16.38 1.31 -9.85
CA VAL A 175 14.90 1.21 -9.88
C VAL A 175 14.30 2.61 -10.02
N ALA A 176 14.78 3.59 -9.25
CA ALA A 176 14.36 4.99 -9.31
C ALA A 176 14.54 5.61 -10.71
N GLU A 177 15.64 5.28 -11.39
CA GLU A 177 15.86 5.70 -12.78
C GLU A 177 14.86 5.05 -13.75
N ALA A 178 14.53 3.78 -13.54
CA ALA A 178 13.69 3.00 -14.45
C ALA A 178 12.19 3.28 -14.31
N VAL A 179 11.67 3.48 -13.10
CA VAL A 179 10.23 3.74 -12.86
C VAL A 179 9.75 5.05 -13.49
N ASP A 180 8.46 5.16 -13.78
CA ASP A 180 7.88 6.39 -14.32
C ASP A 180 7.70 7.45 -13.23
N PHE A 181 7.34 7.04 -12.02
CA PHE A 181 7.31 7.85 -10.81
C PHE A 181 7.82 7.03 -9.63
N ILE A 182 8.25 7.69 -8.56
CA ILE A 182 8.71 7.06 -7.33
C ILE A 182 7.54 6.99 -6.34
N SER A 183 7.34 5.85 -5.70
CA SER A 183 6.33 5.67 -4.66
C SER A 183 6.96 5.25 -3.35
N ILE A 184 6.81 6.08 -2.32
CA ILE A 184 7.47 5.92 -1.03
C ILE A 184 6.48 5.54 0.07
N HIS A 185 6.94 4.72 1.02
CA HIS A 185 6.25 4.46 2.28
C HIS A 185 6.94 5.17 3.43
N LEU A 186 6.14 5.74 4.32
CA LEU A 186 6.57 6.53 5.46
C LEU A 186 5.72 6.18 6.69
N TYR A 187 6.29 5.42 7.62
CA TYR A 187 5.64 5.08 8.88
C TYR A 187 6.48 5.46 10.11
N PRO A 188 6.63 6.77 10.41
CA PRO A 188 7.37 7.23 11.59
C PRO A 188 6.90 6.62 12.92
N VAL A 189 5.63 6.21 13.02
CA VAL A 189 5.08 5.59 14.24
C VAL A 189 5.75 4.24 14.56
N TRP A 190 6.14 3.46 13.56
CA TRP A 190 6.91 2.22 13.75
C TRP A 190 8.34 2.48 14.24
N GLU A 191 8.84 3.70 14.03
CA GLU A 191 10.13 4.19 14.53
C GLU A 191 10.02 4.84 15.93
N GLY A 192 8.85 4.76 16.57
CA GLY A 192 8.61 5.28 17.93
C GLY A 192 8.40 6.79 18.02
N LYS A 193 8.18 7.47 16.88
CA LYS A 193 7.99 8.93 16.83
C LYS A 193 6.58 9.34 17.27
N GLY A 194 6.48 10.46 18.00
CA GLY A 194 5.20 11.08 18.33
C GLY A 194 4.58 11.80 17.13
N VAL A 195 3.30 12.19 17.21
CA VAL A 195 2.55 12.79 16.08
C VAL A 195 3.27 14.00 15.44
N PRO A 196 3.78 15.00 16.19
CA PRO A 196 4.45 16.15 15.57
C PRO A 196 5.71 15.74 14.79
N GLU A 197 6.58 14.94 15.40
CA GLU A 197 7.81 14.44 14.77
C GLU A 197 7.52 13.52 13.59
N ALA A 198 6.42 12.76 13.65
CA ALA A 198 5.97 11.92 12.56
C ALA A 198 5.51 12.73 11.36
N ILE A 199 4.73 13.80 11.57
CA ILE A 199 4.32 14.72 10.50
C ILE A 199 5.55 15.31 9.81
N ASP A 200 6.50 15.83 10.59
CA ASP A 200 7.75 16.36 10.07
C ASP A 200 8.55 15.28 9.32
N GLY A 201 8.57 14.05 9.84
CA GLY A 201 9.21 12.89 9.22
C GLY A 201 8.64 12.55 7.84
N VAL A 202 7.31 12.57 7.68
CA VAL A 202 6.67 12.31 6.38
C VAL A 202 7.02 13.40 5.37
N ILE A 203 6.83 14.66 5.75
CA ILE A 203 7.03 15.81 4.84
C ILE A 203 8.52 15.93 4.46
N SER A 204 9.42 15.81 5.42
CA SER A 204 10.87 15.86 5.15
C SER A 204 11.34 14.65 4.36
N GLY A 205 10.83 13.44 4.63
CA GLY A 205 11.11 12.24 3.84
C GLY A 205 10.73 12.39 2.38
N TYR A 206 9.53 12.95 2.11
CA TYR A 206 9.11 13.29 0.76
C TYR A 206 10.09 14.27 0.08
N HIS A 207 10.37 15.41 0.72
CA HIS A 207 11.27 16.41 0.14
C HIS A 207 12.69 15.90 -0.05
N TYR A 208 13.15 15.01 0.83
CA TYR A 208 14.44 14.35 0.70
C TYR A 208 14.52 13.53 -0.58
N ILE A 209 13.56 12.62 -0.82
CA ILE A 209 13.53 11.82 -2.05
C ILE A 209 13.37 12.71 -3.28
N LYS A 210 12.55 13.77 -3.21
CA LYS A 210 12.42 14.74 -4.30
C LYS A 210 13.74 15.47 -4.58
N SER A 211 14.56 15.75 -3.57
CA SER A 211 15.87 16.37 -3.75
C SER A 211 16.91 15.42 -4.37
N LEU A 212 16.83 14.12 -4.07
CA LEU A 212 17.68 13.10 -4.68
C LEU A 212 17.32 12.86 -6.15
N TYR A 213 16.03 12.90 -6.47
CA TYR A 213 15.49 12.63 -7.81
C TYR A 213 14.64 13.80 -8.33
N PRO A 214 15.23 14.98 -8.62
CA PRO A 214 14.49 16.21 -8.92
C PRO A 214 13.57 16.08 -10.15
N ASN A 215 13.98 15.26 -11.12
CA ASN A 215 13.24 15.02 -12.37
C ASN A 215 12.17 13.93 -12.27
N LYS A 216 12.08 13.21 -11.14
CA LYS A 216 11.07 12.17 -10.93
C LYS A 216 9.90 12.75 -10.15
N GLU A 217 8.69 12.40 -10.56
CA GLU A 217 7.53 12.58 -9.71
C GLU A 217 7.63 11.62 -8.53
N VAL A 218 7.18 12.08 -7.36
CA VAL A 218 7.18 11.30 -6.12
C VAL A 218 5.76 11.32 -5.58
N ILE A 219 5.22 10.17 -5.22
CA ILE A 219 3.95 10.03 -4.51
C ILE A 219 4.17 9.21 -3.22
N ILE A 220 3.23 9.30 -2.29
CA ILE A 220 3.25 8.49 -1.06
C ILE A 220 2.25 7.36 -1.26
N THR A 221 2.72 6.11 -1.28
CA THR A 221 1.83 4.95 -1.48
C THR A 221 1.43 4.25 -0.20
N GLU A 222 2.07 4.62 0.93
CA GLU A 222 1.64 4.24 2.28
C GLU A 222 2.13 5.26 3.32
N THR A 223 1.19 5.69 4.16
CA THR A 223 1.45 6.34 5.45
C THR A 223 0.15 6.32 6.25
N GLY A 224 0.22 6.37 7.57
CA GLY A 224 -0.97 6.36 8.40
C GLY A 224 -0.65 6.38 9.88
N TRP A 225 -1.67 6.13 10.68
CA TRP A 225 -1.55 6.04 12.13
C TRP A 225 -2.57 5.03 12.69
N PRO A 226 -2.17 4.08 13.55
CA PRO A 226 -3.08 3.10 14.12
C PRO A 226 -3.87 3.68 15.30
N THR A 227 -5.08 3.17 15.51
CA THR A 227 -5.97 3.63 16.58
C THR A 227 -5.92 2.78 17.84
N LYS A 228 -5.21 1.65 17.82
CA LYS A 228 -4.94 0.80 18.99
C LYS A 228 -3.56 0.15 18.85
N SER A 229 -3.01 -0.29 19.97
CA SER A 229 -1.76 -1.05 20.00
C SER A 229 -1.66 -1.91 21.26
N ASN A 230 -1.01 -3.07 21.12
CA ASN A 230 -0.62 -4.00 22.17
C ASN A 230 0.66 -3.56 22.94
N HIS A 231 1.15 -2.34 22.72
CA HIS A 231 2.26 -1.71 23.46
C HIS A 231 3.68 -2.25 23.14
N PHE A 232 3.85 -3.22 22.24
CA PHE A 232 5.17 -3.77 21.95
C PHE A 232 6.07 -2.77 21.20
N GLN A 233 5.76 -2.48 19.94
CA GLN A 233 6.57 -1.56 19.11
C GLN A 233 5.99 -0.14 19.10
N ILE A 234 4.66 -0.03 19.03
CA ILE A 234 3.93 1.23 19.11
C ILE A 234 3.39 1.38 20.53
N GLN A 235 3.53 2.56 21.12
CA GLN A 235 3.03 2.79 22.47
C GLN A 235 1.50 2.91 22.45
N SER A 236 0.80 2.16 23.30
CA SER A 236 -0.68 2.16 23.34
C SER A 236 -1.30 3.54 23.56
N HIS A 237 -0.63 4.44 24.29
CA HIS A 237 -1.13 5.80 24.52
C HIS A 237 -1.02 6.70 23.28
N ILE A 238 -0.14 6.39 22.31
CA ILE A 238 -0.03 7.16 21.06
C ILE A 238 -0.91 6.59 19.95
N ALA A 239 -1.23 5.30 19.97
CA ALA A 239 -2.15 4.66 19.03
C ALA A 239 -3.60 4.88 19.46
N ASN A 240 -4.21 5.96 18.97
CA ASN A 240 -5.59 6.34 19.30
C ASN A 240 -6.20 7.18 18.16
N GLU A 241 -7.54 7.24 18.11
CA GLU A 241 -8.28 7.96 17.07
C GLU A 241 -8.00 9.47 17.03
N HIS A 242 -7.68 10.10 18.16
CA HIS A 242 -7.36 11.52 18.20
C HIS A 242 -6.04 11.82 17.46
N ASN A 243 -5.01 11.03 17.74
CA ASN A 243 -3.71 11.14 17.09
C ASN A 243 -3.79 10.74 15.61
N GLN A 244 -4.55 9.70 15.26
CA GLN A 244 -4.80 9.34 13.86
C GLN A 244 -5.45 10.50 13.10
N LYS A 245 -6.46 11.13 13.69
CA LYS A 245 -7.11 12.30 13.09
C LYS A 245 -6.12 13.44 12.85
N ILE A 246 -5.33 13.82 13.84
CA ILE A 246 -4.35 14.91 13.69
C ILE A 246 -3.33 14.57 12.61
N PHE A 247 -2.67 13.41 12.71
CA PHE A 247 -1.62 13.00 11.78
C PHE A 247 -2.14 12.98 10.34
N ASN A 248 -3.20 12.22 10.06
CA ASN A 248 -3.71 12.11 8.70
C ASN A 248 -4.27 13.43 8.17
N SER A 249 -4.98 14.23 8.97
CA SER A 249 -5.53 15.51 8.48
C SER A 249 -4.45 16.53 8.11
N VAL A 250 -3.34 16.58 8.85
CA VAL A 250 -2.23 17.48 8.52
C VAL A 250 -1.52 17.02 7.24
N ILE A 251 -1.25 15.72 7.11
CA ILE A 251 -0.64 15.16 5.89
C ILE A 251 -1.57 15.30 4.69
N ASP A 252 -2.88 15.09 4.84
CA ASP A 252 -3.87 15.24 3.77
C ASP A 252 -3.90 16.68 3.26
N THR A 253 -4.00 17.65 4.18
CA THR A 253 -3.95 19.10 3.88
C THR A 253 -2.67 19.48 3.14
N TRP A 254 -1.51 19.00 3.62
CA TRP A 254 -0.23 19.25 2.96
C TRP A 254 -0.20 18.63 1.55
N SER A 255 -0.64 17.39 1.41
CA SER A 255 -0.63 16.65 0.15
C SER A 255 -1.56 17.29 -0.90
N GLU A 256 -2.71 17.81 -0.49
CA GLU A 256 -3.65 18.53 -1.35
C GLU A 256 -3.07 19.85 -1.85
N LYS A 257 -2.37 20.57 -0.97
CA LYS A 257 -1.71 21.82 -1.31
C LYS A 257 -0.56 21.60 -2.29
N GLU A 258 0.29 20.61 -2.04
CA GLU A 258 1.47 20.30 -2.86
C GLU A 258 1.14 19.44 -4.09
N LYS A 259 -0.12 19.02 -4.24
CA LYS A 259 -0.60 18.12 -5.30
C LYS A 259 0.18 16.81 -5.35
N VAL A 260 0.43 16.24 -4.17
CA VAL A 260 1.04 14.92 -3.98
C VAL A 260 -0.05 13.91 -3.67
N THR A 261 -0.24 12.89 -4.51
CA THR A 261 -1.14 11.79 -4.17
C THR A 261 -0.59 11.02 -2.98
N CYS A 262 -1.43 10.81 -1.96
CA CYS A 262 -1.10 10.06 -0.77
C CYS A 262 -2.13 8.94 -0.55
N PHE A 263 -1.70 7.69 -0.72
CA PHE A 263 -2.50 6.52 -0.38
C PHE A 263 -2.36 6.27 1.12
N PHE A 264 -3.32 6.77 1.89
CA PHE A 264 -3.30 6.55 3.33
C PHE A 264 -3.64 5.10 3.67
N PHE A 265 -2.87 4.51 4.58
CA PHE A 265 -3.10 3.18 5.13
C PHE A 265 -4.01 3.31 6.37
N GLU A 266 -5.25 2.82 6.35
CA GLU A 266 -5.94 2.18 5.22
C GLU A 266 -7.45 2.44 5.20
N ALA A 267 -8.19 1.82 4.27
CA ALA A 267 -9.64 2.01 4.13
C ALA A 267 -10.43 1.48 5.34
N PHE A 268 -10.22 0.23 5.74
CA PHE A 268 -10.96 -0.46 6.80
C PHE A 268 -9.99 -1.13 7.77
N ASP A 269 -10.37 -1.25 9.04
CA ASP A 269 -9.66 -2.13 9.97
C ASP A 269 -9.73 -3.59 9.50
N GLU A 270 -8.59 -4.29 9.53
CA GLU A 270 -8.46 -5.65 9.03
C GLU A 270 -8.03 -6.62 10.13
N THR A 271 -9.00 -7.35 10.69
CA THR A 271 -8.78 -8.18 11.88
C THR A 271 -7.88 -9.40 11.65
N TRP A 272 -7.56 -9.75 10.40
CA TRP A 272 -6.71 -10.88 10.06
C TRP A 272 -5.21 -10.56 10.14
N LYS A 273 -4.82 -9.27 10.15
CA LYS A 273 -3.41 -8.87 10.08
C LYS A 273 -2.67 -9.04 11.41
N GLY A 274 -1.36 -9.27 11.30
CA GLY A 274 -0.43 -9.37 12.43
C GLY A 274 -0.70 -10.59 13.31
N SER A 275 -0.61 -10.42 14.64
CA SER A 275 -0.80 -11.49 15.61
C SER A 275 -2.27 -11.74 15.98
N GLU A 276 -2.54 -12.79 16.76
CA GLU A 276 -3.86 -13.07 17.35
C GLU A 276 -4.28 -12.06 18.43
N ASP A 277 -3.40 -11.13 18.82
CA ASP A 277 -3.73 -10.10 19.81
C ASP A 277 -4.79 -9.13 19.24
N PRO A 278 -5.95 -8.96 19.89
CA PRO A 278 -6.96 -8.02 19.43
C PRO A 278 -6.48 -6.56 19.41
N PHE A 279 -5.40 -6.23 20.11
CA PHE A 279 -4.77 -4.91 20.12
C PHE A 279 -3.56 -4.79 19.19
N GLU A 280 -3.23 -5.82 18.41
CA GLU A 280 -2.19 -5.74 17.38
C GLU A 280 -2.39 -4.51 16.47
N PRO A 281 -1.44 -3.55 16.43
CA PRO A 281 -1.60 -2.32 15.65
C PRO A 281 -2.01 -2.54 14.19
N GLU A 282 -1.47 -3.57 13.54
CA GLU A 282 -1.77 -3.94 12.15
C GLU A 282 -3.28 -4.08 11.86
N LYS A 283 -4.11 -4.35 12.88
CA LYS A 283 -5.56 -4.49 12.73
C LYS A 283 -6.32 -3.14 12.78
N HIS A 284 -5.69 -2.01 13.10
CA HIS A 284 -6.38 -0.78 13.56
C HIS A 284 -6.04 0.51 12.78
N TRP A 285 -5.73 0.42 11.48
CA TRP A 285 -5.31 1.56 10.66
C TRP A 285 -6.45 2.25 9.87
N GLY A 286 -7.64 1.67 9.90
CA GLY A 286 -8.74 2.03 9.02
C GLY A 286 -9.22 3.48 9.16
N TYR A 287 -9.73 4.01 8.05
CA TYR A 287 -10.58 5.20 8.02
C TYR A 287 -12.01 4.89 8.50
N TYR A 288 -12.40 3.63 8.35
CA TYR A 288 -13.56 2.99 8.95
C TYR A 288 -13.10 1.81 9.83
N ASP A 289 -13.93 1.40 10.79
CA ASP A 289 -13.71 0.16 11.55
C ASP A 289 -14.04 -1.10 10.73
N GLU A 290 -13.87 -2.27 11.33
CA GLU A 290 -14.06 -3.57 10.66
C GLU A 290 -15.53 -3.78 10.22
N ARG A 291 -16.46 -3.03 10.81
CA ARG A 291 -17.90 -3.03 10.52
C ARG A 291 -18.30 -1.90 9.57
N ARG A 292 -17.33 -1.27 8.90
CA ARG A 292 -17.53 -0.17 7.93
C ARG A 292 -18.13 1.08 8.58
N LYS A 293 -18.03 1.22 9.91
CA LYS A 293 -18.49 2.43 10.61
C LYS A 293 -17.37 3.48 10.60
N PRO A 294 -17.70 4.75 10.29
CA PRO A 294 -16.72 5.84 10.30
C PRO A 294 -15.99 6.00 11.63
N LYS A 295 -14.66 6.08 11.60
CA LYS A 295 -13.83 6.50 12.75
C LYS A 295 -13.77 8.03 12.86
N ALA A 296 -13.21 8.55 13.96
CA ALA A 296 -13.12 9.99 14.23
C ALA A 296 -12.39 10.80 13.15
N ILE A 297 -11.48 10.16 12.41
CA ILE A 297 -10.77 10.75 11.26
C ILE A 297 -11.73 11.17 10.13
N LYS A 298 -12.84 10.45 9.92
CA LYS A 298 -13.86 10.82 8.92
C LYS A 298 -14.82 11.89 9.43
N GLN A 299 -14.99 12.00 10.75
CA GLN A 299 -15.89 12.99 11.33
C GLN A 299 -15.28 14.38 11.18
N THR A 300 -15.94 15.26 10.42
CA THR A 300 -15.52 16.65 10.24
C THR A 300 -15.27 17.29 11.61
N LEU A 301 -14.18 18.04 11.77
CA LEU A 301 -14.08 18.96 12.89
C LEU A 301 -15.28 19.91 12.77
N VAL A 302 -16.22 19.83 13.71
CA VAL A 302 -17.12 20.95 13.95
C VAL A 302 -16.19 22.09 14.32
N HIS A 303 -16.01 23.05 13.42
CA HIS A 303 -15.25 24.25 13.71
C HIS A 303 -15.77 24.84 15.02
N VAL A 304 -14.90 24.86 16.04
CA VAL A 304 -15.10 25.67 17.24
C VAL A 304 -14.49 27.04 16.97
#